data_AF-A0A314YY58-F1
#
_entry.id   AF-A0A314YY58-F1
#
_cell.length_a   1.000
_cell.length_b   1.000
_cell.length_c   1.000
_cell.angle_alpha   90.00
_cell.angle_beta   90.00
_cell.angle_gamma   90.00
#
_symmetry.space_group_name_H-M   'P 1'
#
loop_
_entity.id
_entity.type
_entity.pdbx_description
1 polymer ?
#
loop_
_entity_poly.entity_id
_entity_poly.type
_entity_poly.pdbx_seq_one_letter_code
_entity_poly.pdbx_strand_id
1 'polypeptide(L)'
;MMKQYNVSVMFERNVFLVDIEKEGSWQVLKLNSIKDTKVWEGMDVLIFNTWHWFIHTGNIQPWDFIQDGENTYRDMNRYVAFEQALETWARWVDENIDPSKTKVFFQGISPTHFK
;
A
#
# COMPACT_ATOMS: atom_id res chain seq x y z
N MET A 1 19.59 -13.38 6.75
CA MET A 1 20.68 -12.48 7.20
C MET A 1 21.98 -12.93 6.56
N MET A 2 22.56 -12.09 5.69
CA MET A 2 23.87 -12.36 5.11
C MET A 2 24.95 -11.80 6.05
N LYS A 3 25.22 -12.53 7.12
CA LYS A 3 26.03 -12.09 8.28
C LYS A 3 27.41 -11.54 7.92
N GLN A 4 28.05 -12.10 6.89
CA GLN A 4 29.37 -11.66 6.43
C GLN A 4 29.38 -10.22 5.91
N TYR A 5 28.24 -9.72 5.42
CA TYR A 5 28.11 -8.39 4.82
C TYR A 5 27.31 -7.42 5.68
N ASN A 6 26.84 -7.87 6.86
CA ASN A 6 25.90 -7.11 7.69
C ASN A 6 24.65 -6.63 6.94
N VAL A 7 24.13 -7.48 6.03
CA VAL A 7 22.93 -7.19 5.23
C VAL A 7 21.75 -8.06 5.68
N SER A 8 20.61 -7.41 5.88
CA SER A 8 19.29 -8.04 6.02
C SER A 8 18.41 -7.69 4.83
N VAL A 9 17.50 -8.60 4.51
CA VAL A 9 16.43 -8.38 3.53
C VAL A 9 15.15 -8.83 4.22
N MET A 10 14.12 -8.00 4.11
CA MET A 10 12.80 -8.27 4.66
C MET A 10 11.77 -8.16 3.53
N PHE A 11 10.73 -8.97 3.63
CA PHE A 11 9.53 -8.85 2.81
C PHE A 11 8.35 -8.64 3.74
N GLU A 12 7.59 -7.60 3.50
CA GLU A 12 6.38 -7.27 4.23
C GLU A 12 5.24 -7.09 3.22
N ARG A 13 4.09 -7.68 3.51
CA ARG A 13 2.98 -7.81 2.55
C ARG A 13 1.86 -6.84 2.92
N ASN A 14 1.91 -5.66 2.31
CA ASN A 14 0.78 -4.74 2.23
C ASN A 14 0.47 -4.45 0.76
N VAL A 15 -0.58 -5.07 0.22
CA VAL A 15 -0.85 -5.03 -1.23
C VAL A 15 -1.53 -3.74 -1.70
N PHE A 16 -2.04 -2.91 -0.79
CA PHE A 16 -2.69 -1.63 -1.09
C PHE A 16 -1.90 -0.41 -0.65
N LEU A 17 -0.88 -0.60 0.20
CA LEU A 17 -0.11 0.43 0.92
C LEU A 17 -0.92 1.26 1.93
N VAL A 18 -2.25 1.27 1.78
CA VAL A 18 -3.22 1.86 2.70
C VAL A 18 -3.98 0.77 3.46
N ASP A 19 -4.71 1.18 4.49
CA ASP A 19 -5.32 0.26 5.44
C ASP A 19 -6.62 -0.38 4.93
N ILE A 20 -6.87 -1.63 5.34
CA ILE A 20 -8.21 -2.20 5.38
C ILE A 20 -8.60 -2.35 6.83
N GLU A 21 -9.72 -1.73 7.21
CA GLU A 21 -10.21 -1.73 8.58
C GLU A 21 -11.55 -2.44 8.68
N LYS A 22 -11.75 -3.17 9.79
CA LYS A 22 -13.01 -3.82 10.10
C LYS A 22 -13.93 -2.85 10.83
N GLU A 23 -15.03 -2.47 10.19
CA GLU A 23 -16.09 -1.65 10.78
C GLU A 23 -17.35 -2.49 10.99
N GLY A 24 -17.54 -2.96 12.23
CA GLY A 24 -18.59 -3.91 12.55
C GLY A 24 -18.37 -5.25 11.84
N SER A 25 -19.23 -5.57 10.87
CA SER A 25 -19.10 -6.79 10.05
C SER A 25 -18.43 -6.54 8.70
N TRP A 26 -18.12 -5.30 8.35
CA TRP A 26 -17.64 -4.90 7.04
C TRP A 26 -16.13 -4.67 7.02
N GLN A 27 -15.48 -5.03 5.92
CA GLN A 27 -14.11 -4.64 5.59
C GLN A 27 -14.14 -3.34 4.77
N VAL A 28 -13.41 -2.32 5.19
CA VAL A 28 -13.40 -1.01 4.53
C VAL A 28 -11.99 -0.65 4.11
N LEU A 29 -11.75 -0.48 2.80
CA LEU A 29 -10.49 0.04 2.27
C LEU A 29 -10.43 1.56 2.54
N LYS A 30 -9.49 2.00 3.37
CA LYS A 30 -9.33 3.39 3.80
C LYS A 30 -8.28 4.09 2.94
N LEU A 31 -8.69 4.81 1.91
CA LEU A 31 -7.75 5.36 0.91
C LEU A 31 -6.80 6.43 1.48
N ASN A 32 -7.17 7.07 2.59
CA ASN A 32 -6.38 8.15 3.22
C ASN A 32 -5.76 7.74 4.57
N SER A 33 -5.58 6.44 4.81
CA SER A 33 -4.99 5.93 6.05
C SER A 33 -3.83 4.99 5.78
N ILE A 34 -2.72 5.21 6.50
CA ILE A 34 -1.57 4.31 6.57
C ILE A 34 -1.20 4.17 8.04
N LYS A 35 -1.39 2.96 8.58
CA LYS A 35 -1.07 2.62 9.97
C LYS A 35 0.07 1.60 10.03
N ASP A 36 0.57 1.36 11.25
CA ASP A 36 1.57 0.32 11.54
C ASP A 36 2.87 0.38 10.71
N THR A 37 3.36 1.60 10.46
CA THR A 37 4.54 1.88 9.62
C THR A 37 5.89 1.56 10.29
N LYS A 38 5.87 1.04 11.52
CA LYS A 38 7.07 0.70 12.30
C LYS A 38 8.01 -0.26 11.57
N VAL A 39 7.46 -1.11 10.71
CA VAL A 39 8.22 -2.06 9.90
C VAL A 39 9.05 -1.37 8.81
N TRP A 40 8.72 -0.13 8.43
CA TRP A 40 9.47 0.66 7.44
C TRP A 40 10.50 1.59 8.09
N GLU A 41 10.35 1.90 9.38
CA GLU A 41 11.26 2.78 10.11
C GLU A 41 12.67 2.19 10.20
N GLY A 42 13.67 3.04 9.97
CA GLY A 42 15.09 2.68 10.08
C GLY A 42 15.63 1.80 8.95
N MET A 43 14.85 1.53 7.89
CA MET A 43 15.34 0.83 6.71
C MET A 43 16.26 1.73 5.87
N ASP A 44 17.42 1.24 5.45
CA ASP A 44 18.33 1.98 4.55
C ASP A 44 17.76 2.09 3.12
N VAL A 45 16.97 1.08 2.72
CA VAL A 45 16.32 1.01 1.40
C VAL A 45 14.91 0.46 1.56
N LEU A 46 13.93 1.18 1.01
CA LEU A 46 12.54 0.76 0.90
C LEU A 46 12.18 0.61 -0.58
N ILE A 47 11.59 -0.53 -0.94
CA ILE A 47 11.10 -0.82 -2.30
C ILE A 47 9.63 -1.18 -2.19
N PHE A 48 8.77 -0.29 -2.68
CA PHE A 48 7.32 -0.47 -2.66
C PHE A 48 6.81 -0.91 -4.02
N ASN A 49 5.70 -1.64 -4.04
CA ASN A 49 4.94 -1.92 -5.24
C ASN A 49 3.47 -2.12 -4.89
N THR A 50 2.57 -1.64 -5.73
CA THR A 50 1.14 -1.95 -5.63
C THR A 50 0.47 -1.76 -7.00
N TRP A 51 -0.64 -2.49 -7.23
CA TRP A 51 -1.60 -2.33 -8.34
C TRP A 51 -2.49 -3.56 -8.49
N HIS A 52 -1.88 -4.75 -8.60
CA HIS A 52 -2.56 -5.97 -9.06
C HIS A 52 -3.82 -6.32 -8.24
N TRP A 53 -3.82 -6.02 -6.95
CA TRP A 53 -4.95 -6.31 -6.06
C TRP A 53 -6.08 -5.27 -6.15
N PHE A 54 -5.82 -4.04 -6.62
CA PHE A 54 -6.87 -3.03 -6.79
C PHE A 54 -7.92 -3.46 -7.82
N ILE A 55 -7.53 -4.22 -8.83
CA ILE A 55 -8.44 -4.65 -9.91
C ILE A 55 -9.24 -5.91 -9.60
N HIS A 56 -9.03 -6.55 -8.44
CA HIS A 56 -9.81 -7.70 -8.02
C HIS A 56 -11.26 -7.31 -7.69
N THR A 57 -12.19 -8.16 -8.10
CA THR A 57 -13.64 -7.98 -7.90
C THR A 57 -14.28 -9.30 -7.45
N GLY A 58 -15.52 -9.24 -6.97
CA GLY A 58 -16.25 -10.43 -6.49
C GLY A 58 -15.61 -11.04 -5.26
N ASN A 59 -15.56 -12.38 -5.18
CA ASN A 59 -15.16 -13.11 -3.98
C ASN A 59 -13.68 -12.94 -3.58
N ILE A 60 -12.84 -12.40 -4.46
CA ILE A 60 -11.42 -12.16 -4.20
C ILE A 60 -11.13 -10.70 -3.82
N GLN A 61 -12.16 -9.84 -3.82
CA GLN A 61 -12.06 -8.47 -3.32
C GLN A 61 -12.02 -8.50 -1.78
N PRO A 62 -10.97 -7.96 -1.14
CA PRO A 62 -10.83 -8.04 0.31
C PRO A 62 -11.59 -6.96 1.10
N TRP A 63 -12.35 -6.09 0.43
CA TRP A 63 -13.17 -5.04 1.05
C TRP A 63 -14.63 -5.12 0.59
N ASP A 64 -15.54 -4.70 1.47
CA ASP A 64 -16.96 -4.51 1.18
C ASP A 64 -17.27 -3.07 0.76
N PHE A 65 -16.50 -2.11 1.28
CA PHE A 65 -16.64 -0.68 1.00
C PHE A 65 -15.26 -0.04 0.79
N ILE A 66 -15.26 1.10 0.11
CA ILE A 66 -14.10 1.97 -0.03
C ILE A 66 -14.44 3.33 0.58
N GLN A 67 -13.57 3.85 1.43
CA GLN A 67 -13.69 5.17 2.02
C GLN A 67 -12.64 6.12 1.44
N ASP A 68 -13.09 7.27 0.98
CA ASP A 68 -12.29 8.41 0.52
C ASP A 68 -12.70 9.67 1.32
N GLY A 69 -11.83 10.08 2.23
CA GLY A 69 -12.10 11.09 3.25
C GLY A 69 -13.31 10.70 4.09
N GLU A 70 -14.32 11.56 4.07
CA GLU A 70 -15.58 11.35 4.81
C GLU A 70 -16.59 10.50 4.01
N ASN A 71 -16.35 10.27 2.73
CA ASN A 71 -17.29 9.57 1.85
C ASN A 71 -17.02 8.07 1.84
N THR A 72 -18.09 7.28 1.99
CA THR A 72 -18.00 5.81 1.94
C THR A 72 -18.85 5.28 0.78
N TYR A 73 -18.23 4.50 -0.07
CA TYR A 73 -18.82 3.93 -1.27
C TYR A 73 -18.84 2.41 -1.16
N ARG A 74 -19.92 1.78 -1.64
CA ARG A 74 -19.92 0.32 -1.82
C ARG A 74 -18.85 -0.10 -2.81
N ASP A 75 -18.66 0.70 -3.85
CA ASP A 75 -17.58 0.51 -4.80
C ASP A 75 -17.23 1.80 -5.53
N MET A 76 -16.06 1.86 -6.17
CA MET A 76 -15.64 3.00 -6.99
C MET A 76 -14.69 2.59 -8.12
N ASN A 77 -14.38 3.52 -9.02
CA ASN A 77 -13.42 3.31 -10.10
C ASN A 77 -12.03 2.94 -9.52
N ARG A 78 -11.47 1.81 -9.97
CA ARG A 78 -10.19 1.27 -9.46
C ARG A 78 -8.99 2.18 -9.71
N TYR A 79 -9.00 2.93 -10.81
CA TYR A 79 -7.94 3.89 -11.10
C TYR A 79 -8.00 5.08 -10.15
N VAL A 80 -9.20 5.56 -9.82
CA VAL A 80 -9.38 6.65 -8.84
C VAL A 80 -8.98 6.17 -7.44
N ALA A 81 -9.42 4.98 -7.03
CA ALA A 81 -9.01 4.40 -5.75
C ALA A 81 -7.49 4.22 -5.65
N PHE A 82 -6.86 3.73 -6.73
CA PHE A 82 -5.41 3.55 -6.81
C PHE A 82 -4.67 4.89 -6.75
N GLU A 83 -5.12 5.90 -7.48
CA GLU A 83 -4.55 7.25 -7.46
C GLU A 83 -4.59 7.85 -6.05
N GLN A 84 -5.75 7.80 -5.38
CA GLN A 84 -5.89 8.32 -4.01
C GLN A 84 -5.04 7.57 -2.97
N ALA A 85 -4.96 6.25 -3.07
CA ALA A 85 -4.08 5.46 -2.21
C ALA A 85 -2.60 5.79 -2.44
N LEU A 86 -2.20 5.96 -3.71
CA LEU A 86 -0.82 6.29 -4.07
C LEU A 86 -0.45 7.72 -3.65
N GLU A 87 -1.36 8.69 -3.75
CA GLU A 87 -1.17 10.05 -3.24
C GLU A 87 -0.98 10.05 -1.72
N THR A 88 -1.77 9.23 -1.00
CA THR A 88 -1.64 9.08 0.45
C THR A 88 -0.29 8.45 0.82
N TRP A 89 0.13 7.39 0.12
CA TRP A 89 1.45 6.80 0.31
C TRP A 89 2.60 7.77 -0.01
N ALA A 90 2.50 8.53 -1.10
CA ALA A 90 3.53 9.50 -1.47
C ALA A 90 3.68 10.58 -0.40
N ARG A 91 2.56 11.11 0.11
CA ARG A 91 2.56 12.07 1.23
C ARG A 91 3.18 11.47 2.48
N TRP A 92 2.83 10.22 2.81
CA TRP A 92 3.45 9.53 3.95
C TRP A 92 4.98 9.43 3.79
N VAL A 93 5.48 9.10 2.59
CA VAL A 93 6.92 9.07 2.31
C VAL A 93 7.55 10.45 2.55
N ASP A 94 6.97 11.50 1.97
CA ASP A 94 7.49 12.88 2.09
C ASP A 94 7.52 13.37 3.55
N GLU A 95 6.55 12.95 4.37
CA GLU A 95 6.43 13.37 5.77
C GLU A 95 7.29 12.54 6.74
N ASN A 96 7.57 11.27 6.43
CA ASN A 96 8.13 10.32 7.40
C ASN A 96 9.53 9.79 7.03
N ILE A 97 10.00 10.01 5.80
CA ILE A 97 11.29 9.48 5.35
C ILE A 97 12.32 10.60 5.20
N ASP A 98 13.47 10.42 5.85
CA ASP A 98 14.65 11.26 5.66
C ASP A 98 15.47 10.74 4.45
N PRO A 99 15.46 11.43 3.30
CA PRO A 99 16.13 10.95 2.08
C PRO A 99 17.66 10.94 2.20
N SER A 100 18.23 11.58 3.23
CA SER A 100 19.68 11.50 3.50
C SER A 100 20.09 10.15 4.12
N LYS A 101 19.12 9.41 4.68
CA LYS A 101 19.32 8.13 5.37
C LYS A 101 18.72 6.95 4.61
N THR A 102 17.52 7.12 4.05
CA THR A 102 16.76 6.05 3.41
C THR A 102 16.54 6.34 1.94
N LYS A 103 16.82 5.35 1.08
CA LYS A 103 16.46 5.41 -0.34
C LYS A 103 15.11 4.75 -0.58
N VAL A 104 14.21 5.46 -1.27
CA VAL A 104 12.88 4.95 -1.62
C VAL A 104 12.81 4.67 -3.10
N PHE A 105 12.29 3.49 -3.45
CA PHE A 105 11.97 3.09 -4.81
C PHE A 105 10.52 2.65 -4.89
N PHE A 106 9.88 2.92 -6.03
CA PHE A 106 8.59 2.36 -6.36
C PHE A 106 8.72 1.52 -7.63
N GLN A 107 8.43 0.22 -7.52
CA GLN A 107 8.34 -0.67 -8.66
C GLN A 107 6.98 -0.49 -9.33
N GLY A 108 6.99 -0.08 -10.60
CA GLY A 108 5.78 0.09 -11.40
C GLY A 108 4.99 -1.21 -11.62
N ILE A 109 3.88 -1.06 -12.34
CA ILE A 109 2.93 -2.14 -12.60
C ILE A 109 3.61 -3.31 -13.33
N SER A 110 3.57 -4.49 -12.72
CA SER A 110 3.97 -5.73 -13.39
C SER A 110 2.93 -6.10 -14.45
N PRO A 111 3.34 -6.36 -15.71
CA PRO A 111 2.42 -6.73 -16.77
C PRO A 111 1.73 -8.06 -16.49
N THR A 112 0.47 -8.18 -16.91
CA THR A 112 -0.22 -9.46 -16.99
C THR A 112 -0.10 -10.00 -18.42
N HIS A 113 0.16 -11.31 -18.55
CA HIS A 113 0.34 -11.98 -19.83
C HIS A 113 -0.84 -12.87 -20.21
N PHE A 114 -2.06 -12.43 -19.87
CA PHE A 114 -3.27 -13.12 -20.30
C PHE A 114 -3.47 -12.94 -21.81
N LYS A 115 -3.93 -14.01 -22.47
CA LYS A 115 -4.33 -14.01 -23.87
C LYS A 115 -5.82 -13.77 -23.99
#